data_AF-V9IG90-F1
#
_entry.id   AF-V9IG90-F1
#
_cell.length_a   1.000
_cell.length_b   1.000
_cell.length_c   1.000
_cell.angle_alpha   90.00
_cell.angle_beta   90.00
_cell.angle_gamma   90.00
#
_symmetry.space_group_name_H-M   'P 1'
#
loop_
_entity.id
_entity.type
_entity.pdbx_description
1 polymer ?
#
loop_
_entity_poly.entity_id
_entity_poly.type
_entity_poly.pdbx_seq_one_letter_code
_entity_poly.pdbx_strand_id
1 'polypeptide(L)'
;MNQAKLSPDHDDIFDNLKNAVVSEAMRRHFWEEKASEMLRVIQLNTLEDRSVNDKRDWDQAVRFLETSVKEKLQATEQILRDMLGPGRKERWLYWQNQSEEQQKRVAVKNELDKILYADKKHTPTLTQDELTTIRKNVQRNGLEIDNEFIRETWHPVYRRFFLQQSLARAYDCKKGYYLYHTGHESEMECNDVVLFWRIQQMLKVTANALRQQIMNREARRLDKEIKEVLEDYSQDSEIKQKLLTGRRVTLAEELKRVRQIQEKLEEFIQALNKEK
;
A
#
# COMPACT_ATOMS: atom_id res chain seq x y z
N MET A 1 14.87 -2.29 -21.56
CA MET A 1 16.20 -2.01 -22.15
C MET A 1 17.25 -3.05 -21.76
N ASN A 2 17.46 -3.35 -20.47
CA ASN A 2 18.51 -4.30 -20.05
C ASN A 2 18.30 -5.74 -20.52
N GLN A 3 17.05 -6.20 -20.70
CA GLN A 3 16.77 -7.53 -21.25
C GLN A 3 17.03 -7.64 -22.76
N ALA A 4 16.83 -6.56 -23.52
CA ALA A 4 17.07 -6.55 -24.97
C ALA A 4 18.59 -6.63 -25.27
N LYS A 5 19.41 -5.98 -24.45
CA LYS A 5 20.89 -6.04 -24.50
C LYS A 5 21.48 -7.44 -24.27
N LEU A 6 20.69 -8.38 -23.74
CA LEU A 6 21.11 -9.76 -23.50
C LEU A 6 20.80 -10.68 -24.70
N SER A 7 20.13 -10.17 -25.74
CA SER A 7 19.85 -10.93 -26.96
C SER A 7 21.10 -11.04 -27.82
N PRO A 8 21.41 -12.22 -28.40
CA PRO A 8 22.56 -12.39 -29.30
C PRO A 8 22.49 -11.51 -30.57
N ASP A 9 21.29 -11.06 -30.97
CA ASP A 9 21.06 -10.21 -32.14
C ASP A 9 20.84 -8.72 -31.79
N HIS A 10 21.27 -8.27 -30.60
CA HIS A 10 21.05 -6.89 -30.17
C HIS A 10 21.93 -5.89 -30.93
N ASP A 11 21.30 -4.96 -31.66
CA ASP A 11 21.97 -3.83 -32.30
C ASP A 11 22.09 -2.65 -31.32
N ASP A 12 23.33 -2.33 -30.94
CA ASP A 12 23.65 -1.32 -29.93
C ASP A 12 23.67 0.12 -30.48
N ILE A 13 23.60 0.31 -31.80
CA ILE A 13 23.66 1.62 -32.46
C ILE A 13 22.67 2.63 -31.89
N PHE A 14 21.47 2.18 -31.54
CA PHE A 14 20.40 3.06 -31.05
C PHE A 14 20.34 3.16 -29.53
N ASP A 15 21.18 2.45 -28.77
CA ASP A 15 21.04 2.41 -27.32
C ASP A 15 21.28 3.77 -26.67
N ASN A 16 22.27 4.53 -27.16
CA ASN A 16 22.56 5.88 -26.68
C ASN A 16 21.37 6.83 -26.93
N LEU A 17 20.79 6.77 -28.14
CA LEU A 17 19.61 7.53 -28.50
C LEU A 17 18.41 7.15 -27.62
N LYS A 18 18.12 5.85 -27.50
CA LYS A 18 16.98 5.38 -26.69
C LYS A 18 17.13 5.80 -25.22
N ASN A 19 18.31 5.68 -24.63
CA ASN A 19 18.55 6.09 -23.24
C ASN A 19 18.36 7.60 -23.06
N ALA A 20 18.87 8.42 -23.99
CA ALA A 20 18.73 9.87 -23.94
C ALA A 20 17.26 10.29 -24.08
N VAL A 21 16.52 9.71 -25.04
CA VAL A 21 15.09 9.97 -25.24
C VAL A 21 14.28 9.58 -24.00
N VAL A 22 14.52 8.40 -23.43
CA VAL A 22 13.82 7.95 -22.20
C VAL A 22 14.12 8.88 -21.03
N SER A 23 15.38 9.28 -20.84
CA SER A 23 15.78 10.15 -19.73
C SER A 23 15.14 11.54 -19.84
N GLU A 24 15.14 12.10 -21.04
CA GLU A 24 14.54 13.42 -21.30
C GLU A 24 13.01 13.38 -21.23
N ALA A 25 12.36 12.33 -21.75
CA ALA A 25 10.92 12.12 -21.60
C ALA A 25 10.52 12.02 -20.13
N MET A 26 11.25 11.22 -19.32
CA MET A 26 11.01 11.12 -17.88
C MET A 26 11.23 12.44 -17.14
N ARG A 27 12.15 13.29 -17.61
CA ARG A 27 12.40 14.62 -17.04
C ARG A 27 11.27 15.60 -17.35
N ARG A 28 10.67 15.49 -18.53
CA ARG A 28 9.53 16.33 -18.97
C ARG A 28 8.20 15.84 -18.41
N HIS A 29 8.09 14.55 -18.07
CA HIS A 29 6.86 13.93 -17.65
C HIS A 29 6.39 14.41 -16.27
N PHE A 30 5.12 14.80 -16.19
CA PHE A 30 4.44 15.08 -14.93
C PHE A 30 3.10 14.36 -14.87
N TRP A 31 2.87 13.67 -13.75
CA TRP A 31 1.60 13.02 -13.43
C TRP A 31 0.45 14.03 -13.48
N GLU A 32 -0.72 13.57 -13.93
CA GLU A 32 -1.90 14.43 -13.95
C GLU A 32 -2.33 14.82 -12.52
N GLU A 33 -2.30 16.11 -12.21
CA GLU A 33 -2.68 16.64 -10.90
C GLU A 33 -4.13 16.31 -10.51
N LYS A 34 -5.05 16.28 -11.50
CA LYS A 34 -6.48 16.00 -11.26
C LYS A 34 -6.77 14.54 -10.96
N ALA A 35 -5.83 13.62 -11.20
CA ALA A 35 -6.05 12.20 -11.00
C ALA A 35 -6.26 11.85 -9.53
N SER A 36 -5.53 12.50 -8.61
CA SER A 36 -5.68 12.27 -7.18
C SER A 36 -7.07 12.68 -6.69
N GLU A 37 -7.57 13.84 -7.12
CA GLU A 37 -8.89 14.34 -6.73
C GLU A 37 -10.01 13.47 -7.30
N MET A 38 -9.87 13.01 -8.54
CA MET A 38 -10.80 12.04 -9.12
C MET A 38 -10.88 10.74 -8.31
N LEU A 39 -9.73 10.19 -7.89
CA LEU A 39 -9.69 9.01 -7.03
C LEU A 39 -10.35 9.28 -5.67
N ARG A 40 -10.13 10.47 -5.10
CA ARG A 40 -10.75 10.88 -3.83
C ARG A 40 -12.28 10.94 -3.93
N VAL A 41 -12.82 11.51 -5.02
CA VAL A 41 -14.27 11.54 -5.26
C VAL A 41 -14.83 10.12 -5.37
N ILE A 42 -14.15 9.22 -6.09
CA ILE A 42 -14.54 7.81 -6.18
C ILE A 42 -14.55 7.16 -4.79
N GLN A 43 -13.53 7.41 -3.97
CA GLN A 43 -13.45 6.88 -2.61
C GLN A 43 -14.62 7.36 -1.75
N LEU A 44 -14.91 8.65 -1.75
CA LEU A 44 -16.00 9.24 -0.96
C LEU A 44 -17.35 8.68 -1.38
N ASN A 45 -17.64 8.66 -2.69
CA ASN A 45 -18.90 8.11 -3.20
C ASN A 45 -19.07 6.63 -2.86
N THR A 46 -17.99 5.83 -2.97
CA THR A 46 -18.05 4.40 -2.63
C THR A 46 -18.23 4.18 -1.13
N LEU A 47 -17.66 5.07 -0.31
CA LEU A 47 -17.87 5.03 1.13
C LEU A 47 -19.29 5.47 1.51
N GLU A 48 -20.02 6.25 0.73
CA GLU A 48 -21.38 6.66 1.12
C GLU A 48 -22.40 5.53 1.08
N ASP A 49 -22.15 4.47 0.30
CA ASP A 49 -23.02 3.30 0.24
C ASP A 49 -23.09 2.60 1.61
N ARG A 50 -24.29 2.27 2.08
CA ARG A 50 -24.53 1.68 3.41
C ARG A 50 -25.22 0.32 3.35
N SER A 51 -25.58 -0.20 2.17
CA SER A 51 -26.37 -1.42 2.09
C SER A 51 -25.61 -2.56 1.41
N VAL A 52 -25.51 -3.69 2.12
CA VAL A 52 -24.90 -4.91 1.58
C VAL A 52 -25.98 -5.75 0.92
N ASN A 53 -26.09 -5.67 -0.41
CA ASN A 53 -27.23 -6.28 -1.12
C ASN A 53 -27.05 -7.77 -1.46
N ASP A 54 -25.84 -8.32 -1.31
CA ASP A 54 -25.53 -9.72 -1.66
C ASP A 54 -24.87 -10.44 -0.47
N LYS A 55 -25.33 -11.68 -0.22
CA LYS A 55 -24.76 -12.59 0.77
C LYS A 55 -23.28 -12.85 0.52
N ARG A 56 -22.87 -12.95 -0.75
CA ARG A 56 -21.46 -13.19 -1.09
C ARG A 56 -20.57 -12.03 -0.63
N ASP A 57 -21.07 -10.82 -0.75
CA ASP A 57 -20.33 -9.61 -0.37
C ASP A 57 -20.35 -9.41 1.15
N TRP A 58 -21.44 -9.80 1.81
CA TRP A 58 -21.51 -9.94 3.27
C TRP A 58 -20.45 -10.92 3.80
N ASP A 59 -20.42 -12.14 3.26
CA ASP A 59 -19.48 -13.17 3.70
C ASP A 59 -18.01 -12.75 3.49
N GLN A 60 -17.73 -12.02 2.41
CA GLN A 60 -16.39 -11.43 2.18
C GLN A 60 -16.06 -10.35 3.21
N ALA A 61 -17.00 -9.46 3.52
CA ALA A 61 -16.81 -8.41 4.51
C ALA A 61 -16.60 -8.98 5.93
N VAL A 62 -17.37 -10.01 6.31
CA VAL A 62 -17.18 -10.74 7.57
C VAL A 62 -15.78 -11.36 7.62
N ARG A 63 -15.33 -12.03 6.55
CA ARG A 63 -13.97 -12.60 6.50
C ARG A 63 -12.90 -11.53 6.59
N PHE A 64 -13.10 -10.38 5.94
CA PHE A 64 -12.17 -9.25 5.99
C PHE A 64 -12.08 -8.66 7.41
N LEU A 65 -13.23 -8.47 8.07
CA LEU A 65 -13.30 -8.08 9.48
C LEU A 65 -12.59 -9.09 10.39
N GLU A 66 -12.93 -10.37 10.26
CA GLU A 66 -12.35 -11.46 11.07
C GLU A 66 -10.83 -11.50 10.94
N THR A 67 -10.31 -11.45 9.71
CA THR A 67 -8.87 -11.49 9.43
C THR A 67 -8.17 -10.28 10.01
N SER A 68 -8.72 -9.08 9.79
CA SER A 68 -8.15 -7.83 10.29
C SER A 68 -8.11 -7.78 11.82
N VAL A 69 -9.18 -8.23 12.49
CA VAL A 69 -9.24 -8.29 13.96
C VAL A 69 -8.26 -9.32 14.50
N LYS A 70 -8.15 -10.50 13.87
CA LYS A 70 -7.17 -11.54 14.27
C LYS A 70 -5.73 -11.05 14.16
N GLU A 71 -5.37 -10.39 13.06
CA GLU A 71 -4.02 -9.83 12.87
C GLU A 71 -3.70 -8.78 13.95
N LYS A 72 -4.64 -7.86 14.23
CA LYS A 72 -4.45 -6.86 15.29
C LYS A 72 -4.43 -7.47 16.69
N LEU A 73 -5.19 -8.53 16.92
CA LEU A 73 -5.19 -9.26 18.19
C LEU A 73 -3.85 -9.92 18.42
N GLN A 74 -3.31 -10.64 17.42
CA GLN A 74 -2.00 -11.28 17.49
C GLN A 74 -0.88 -10.26 17.75
N ALA A 75 -0.90 -9.11 17.07
CA ALA A 75 0.06 -8.04 17.32
C ALA A 75 -0.04 -7.48 18.76
N THR A 76 -1.26 -7.36 19.28
CA THR A 76 -1.50 -6.91 20.67
C THR A 76 -1.06 -7.95 21.69
N GLU A 77 -1.26 -9.23 21.40
CA GLU A 77 -0.79 -10.34 22.23
C GLU A 77 0.74 -10.36 22.32
N GLN A 78 1.44 -10.07 21.22
CA GLN A 78 2.89 -9.95 21.23
C GLN A 78 3.35 -8.77 22.11
N ILE A 79 2.74 -7.59 21.98
CA ILE A 79 3.03 -6.43 22.84
C ILE A 79 2.82 -6.78 24.31
N LEU A 80 1.71 -7.45 24.64
CA LEU A 80 1.43 -7.90 26.01
C LEU A 80 2.44 -8.93 26.49
N ARG A 81 2.91 -9.83 25.62
CA ARG A 81 3.93 -10.84 25.97
C ARG A 81 5.26 -10.18 26.31
N ASP A 82 5.69 -9.21 25.50
CA ASP A 82 6.95 -8.48 25.74
C ASP A 82 6.87 -7.67 27.04
N MET A 83 5.71 -7.06 27.29
CA MET A 83 5.43 -6.23 28.47
C MET A 83 5.28 -7.03 29.78
N LEU A 84 4.62 -8.19 29.75
CA LEU A 84 4.32 -9.01 30.93
C LEU A 84 5.37 -10.10 31.20
N GLY A 85 6.23 -10.38 30.22
CA GLY A 85 7.21 -11.44 30.27
C GLY A 85 6.60 -12.84 30.19
N PRO A 86 7.41 -13.88 30.49
CA PRO A 86 7.02 -15.28 30.29
C PRO A 86 5.82 -15.70 31.14
N GLY A 87 4.92 -16.47 30.55
CA GLY A 87 3.74 -17.00 31.23
C GLY A 87 4.09 -18.07 32.26
N ARG A 88 3.13 -18.44 33.13
CA ARG A 88 3.34 -19.47 34.18
C ARG A 88 3.88 -20.80 33.63
N LYS A 89 3.39 -21.24 32.47
CA LYS A 89 3.84 -22.48 31.82
C LYS A 89 5.26 -22.34 31.24
N GLU A 90 5.57 -21.22 30.61
CA GLU A 90 6.90 -20.96 30.02
C GLU A 90 7.97 -20.84 31.11
N ARG A 91 7.66 -20.16 32.21
CA ARG A 91 8.56 -20.08 33.36
C ARG A 91 8.92 -21.44 33.93
N TRP A 92 7.95 -22.37 33.96
CA TRP A 92 8.18 -23.73 34.43
C TRP A 92 8.90 -24.61 33.40
N LEU A 93 8.50 -24.55 32.12
CA LEU A 93 9.07 -25.39 31.05
C LEU A 93 10.50 -24.97 30.66
N TYR A 94 10.75 -23.66 30.63
CA TYR A 94 12.00 -23.09 30.13
C TYR A 94 12.85 -22.42 31.22
N TRP A 95 12.47 -22.58 32.49
CA TRP A 95 13.16 -22.00 33.65
C TRP A 95 13.42 -20.48 33.51
N GLN A 96 12.46 -19.76 32.94
CA GLN A 96 12.53 -18.32 32.74
C GLN A 96 11.97 -17.57 33.94
N ASN A 97 12.51 -16.39 34.21
CA ASN A 97 12.06 -15.49 35.27
C ASN A 97 11.50 -14.20 34.70
N GLN A 98 10.63 -13.54 35.48
CA GLN A 98 10.12 -12.20 35.15
C GLN A 98 11.00 -11.13 35.80
N SER A 99 11.23 -10.03 35.08
CA SER A 99 11.84 -8.83 35.65
C SER A 99 10.93 -8.20 36.72
N GLU A 100 11.49 -7.33 37.57
CA GLU A 100 10.71 -6.61 38.59
C GLU A 100 9.57 -5.78 37.95
N GLU A 101 9.87 -5.13 36.82
CA GLU A 101 8.87 -4.36 36.08
C GLU A 101 7.75 -5.27 35.53
N GLN A 102 8.10 -6.42 34.95
CA GLN A 102 7.12 -7.38 34.45
C GLN A 102 6.22 -7.91 35.57
N GLN A 103 6.77 -8.14 36.78
CA GLN A 103 5.97 -8.53 37.95
C GLN A 103 4.97 -7.44 38.35
N LYS A 104 5.39 -6.16 38.35
CA LYS A 104 4.50 -5.01 38.58
C LYS A 104 3.41 -4.94 37.52
N ARG A 105 3.75 -5.07 36.23
CA ARG A 105 2.78 -5.04 35.12
C ARG A 105 1.77 -6.20 35.20
N VAL A 106 2.20 -7.39 35.61
CA VAL A 106 1.30 -8.53 35.85
C VAL A 106 0.34 -8.25 37.01
N ALA A 107 0.82 -7.66 38.11
CA ALA A 107 -0.04 -7.27 39.24
C ALA A 107 -1.11 -6.26 38.81
N VAL A 108 -0.71 -5.21 38.07
CA VAL A 108 -1.63 -4.22 37.49
C VAL A 108 -2.62 -4.87 36.54
N LYS A 109 -2.15 -5.69 35.59
CA LYS A 109 -2.99 -6.40 34.61
C LYS A 109 -4.04 -7.29 35.29
N ASN A 110 -3.72 -7.93 36.40
CA ASN A 110 -4.69 -8.73 37.15
C ASN A 110 -5.80 -7.88 37.77
N GLU A 111 -5.52 -6.65 38.23
CA GLU A 111 -6.56 -5.72 38.69
C GLU A 111 -7.38 -5.18 37.51
N LEU A 112 -6.75 -4.86 36.38
CA LEU A 112 -7.44 -4.42 35.16
C LEU A 112 -8.38 -5.48 34.59
N ASP A 113 -7.97 -6.75 34.59
CA ASP A 113 -8.81 -7.87 34.16
C ASP A 113 -10.06 -8.02 35.04
N LYS A 114 -10.00 -7.66 36.33
CA LYS A 114 -11.19 -7.69 37.22
C LYS A 114 -12.22 -6.64 36.81
N ILE A 115 -11.77 -5.44 36.42
CA ILE A 115 -12.63 -4.37 35.91
C ILE A 115 -13.35 -4.86 34.65
N LEU A 116 -12.60 -5.41 33.69
CA LEU A 116 -13.14 -5.96 32.43
C LEU A 116 -14.00 -7.22 32.64
N TYR A 117 -13.79 -7.94 33.74
CA TYR A 117 -14.65 -9.06 34.10
C TYR A 117 -16.00 -8.56 34.65
N ALA A 118 -15.98 -7.54 35.49
CA ALA A 118 -17.16 -6.94 36.10
C ALA A 118 -18.00 -6.13 35.10
N ASP A 119 -17.35 -5.37 34.21
CA ASP A 119 -18.01 -4.58 33.18
C ASP A 119 -17.57 -5.00 31.77
N LYS A 120 -18.47 -5.70 31.06
CA LYS A 120 -18.24 -6.16 29.68
C LYS A 120 -18.41 -5.06 28.63
N LYS A 121 -18.93 -3.89 29.01
CA LYS A 121 -19.15 -2.73 28.12
C LYS A 121 -18.27 -1.55 28.53
N HIS A 122 -17.20 -1.82 29.26
CA HIS A 122 -16.29 -0.81 29.76
C HIS A 122 -15.69 0.04 28.64
N THR A 123 -15.51 1.33 28.91
CA THR A 123 -14.99 2.30 27.93
C THR A 123 -13.45 2.23 27.84
N PRO A 124 -12.81 2.70 26.76
CA PRO A 124 -11.35 2.64 26.63
C PRO A 124 -10.57 3.47 27.66
N THR A 125 -11.24 4.29 28.47
CA THR A 125 -10.62 5.22 29.40
C THR A 125 -10.94 4.81 30.83
N LEU A 126 -9.90 4.65 31.65
CA LEU A 126 -10.05 4.43 33.08
C LEU A 126 -10.48 5.74 33.76
N THR A 127 -11.47 5.63 34.64
CA THR A 127 -11.87 6.71 35.54
C THR A 127 -10.82 6.96 36.62
N GLN A 128 -10.85 8.14 37.23
CA GLN A 128 -9.91 8.49 38.29
C GLN A 128 -10.06 7.59 39.54
N ASP A 129 -11.28 7.12 39.81
CA ASP A 129 -11.57 6.22 40.94
C ASP A 129 -11.02 4.81 40.69
N GLU A 130 -11.14 4.30 39.46
CA GLU A 130 -10.52 3.03 39.05
C GLU A 130 -9.00 3.09 39.16
N LEU A 131 -8.37 4.16 38.66
CA LEU A 131 -6.93 4.37 38.79
C LEU A 131 -6.49 4.37 40.26
N THR A 132 -7.22 5.09 41.11
CA THR A 132 -6.94 5.17 42.55
C THR A 132 -7.09 3.80 43.23
N THR A 133 -8.12 3.05 42.84
CA THR A 133 -8.40 1.72 43.39
C THR A 133 -7.33 0.71 43.00
N ILE A 134 -6.97 0.67 41.71
CA ILE A 134 -5.89 -0.21 41.21
C ILE A 134 -4.58 0.12 41.92
N ARG A 135 -4.22 1.40 42.01
CA ARG A 135 -3.00 1.85 42.69
C ARG A 135 -2.97 1.36 44.15
N LYS A 136 -4.05 1.61 44.91
CA LYS A 136 -4.13 1.18 46.32
C LYS A 136 -4.06 -0.34 46.48
N ASN A 137 -4.71 -1.10 45.60
CA ASN A 137 -4.67 -2.56 45.63
C ASN A 137 -3.27 -3.11 45.37
N VAL A 138 -2.56 -2.55 44.39
CA VAL A 138 -1.18 -2.96 44.06
C VAL A 138 -0.21 -2.54 45.18
N GLN A 139 -0.38 -1.35 45.75
CA GLN A 139 0.40 -0.87 46.89
C GLN A 139 0.24 -1.75 48.13
N ARG A 140 -0.96 -2.28 48.38
CA ARG A 140 -1.21 -3.24 49.47
C ARG A 140 -0.43 -4.55 49.30
N ASN A 141 -0.05 -4.90 48.07
CA ASN A 141 0.81 -6.05 47.78
C ASN A 141 2.32 -5.71 47.86
N GLY A 142 2.67 -4.53 48.35
CA GLY A 142 4.06 -4.08 48.53
C GLY A 142 4.71 -3.50 47.26
N LEU A 143 3.91 -3.16 46.25
CA LEU A 143 4.41 -2.63 44.97
C LEU A 143 3.98 -1.18 44.77
N GLU A 144 4.94 -0.27 44.75
CA GLU A 144 4.72 1.15 44.43
C GLU A 144 4.61 1.34 42.91
N ILE A 145 3.51 1.95 42.46
CA ILE A 145 3.23 2.28 41.05
C ILE A 145 2.55 3.65 40.93
N ASP A 146 2.77 4.35 39.82
CA ASP A 146 2.09 5.59 39.51
C ASP A 146 0.87 5.37 38.58
N ASN A 147 0.14 6.45 38.26
CA ASN A 147 -1.01 6.35 37.34
C ASN A 147 -0.59 6.16 35.88
N GLU A 148 0.60 6.58 35.50
CA GLU A 148 1.07 6.48 34.12
C GLU A 148 1.35 5.02 33.77
N PHE A 149 2.03 4.31 34.65
CA PHE A 149 2.29 2.87 34.57
C PHE A 149 1.01 2.04 34.45
N ILE A 150 -0.05 2.42 35.19
CA ILE A 150 -1.37 1.80 35.07
C ILE A 150 -1.96 2.04 33.67
N ARG A 151 -1.90 3.27 33.17
CA ARG A 151 -2.43 3.64 31.84
C ARG A 151 -1.67 2.96 30.70
N GLU A 152 -0.34 2.92 30.78
CA GLU A 152 0.49 2.20 29.81
C GLU A 152 0.13 0.72 29.74
N THR A 153 -0.11 0.09 30.89
CA THR A 153 -0.51 -1.31 30.96
C THR A 153 -1.96 -1.52 30.51
N TRP A 154 -2.83 -0.53 30.76
CA TRP A 154 -4.24 -0.57 30.38
C TRP A 154 -4.46 -0.60 28.87
N HIS A 155 -3.78 0.26 28.11
CA HIS A 155 -4.00 0.37 26.67
C HIS A 155 -3.95 -0.99 25.92
N PRO A 156 -2.88 -1.80 26.03
CA PRO A 156 -2.83 -3.10 25.37
C PRO A 156 -3.78 -4.12 26.00
N VAL A 157 -4.05 -4.06 27.31
CA VAL A 157 -4.99 -4.97 27.99
C VAL A 157 -6.42 -4.75 27.50
N TYR A 158 -6.88 -3.49 27.49
CA TYR A 158 -8.18 -3.11 26.96
C TYR A 158 -8.28 -3.44 25.47
N ARG A 159 -7.24 -3.11 24.69
CA ARG A 159 -7.21 -3.40 23.26
C ARG A 159 -7.41 -4.89 22.98
N ARG A 160 -6.73 -5.77 23.72
CA ARG A 160 -6.92 -7.23 23.61
C ARG A 160 -8.37 -7.61 23.91
N PHE A 161 -8.93 -7.11 25.01
CA PHE A 161 -10.31 -7.38 25.41
C PHE A 161 -11.32 -6.92 24.34
N PHE A 162 -11.18 -5.70 23.85
CA PHE A 162 -12.01 -5.15 22.77
C PHE A 162 -11.93 -6.01 21.51
N LEU A 163 -10.71 -6.34 21.05
CA LEU A 163 -10.51 -7.15 19.84
C LEU A 163 -11.11 -8.56 19.98
N GLN A 164 -11.01 -9.18 21.16
CA GLN A 164 -11.66 -10.47 21.42
C GLN A 164 -13.18 -10.39 21.33
N GLN A 165 -13.78 -9.31 21.86
CA GLN A 165 -15.22 -9.06 21.75
C GLN A 165 -15.64 -8.79 20.30
N SER A 166 -14.91 -7.95 19.57
CA SER A 166 -15.14 -7.71 18.14
C SER A 166 -15.06 -8.99 17.31
N LEU A 167 -14.10 -9.88 17.63
CA LEU A 167 -13.95 -11.16 16.94
C LEU A 167 -15.14 -12.09 17.22
N ALA A 168 -15.62 -12.15 18.47
CA ALA A 168 -16.82 -12.91 18.80
C ALA A 168 -18.04 -12.41 18.02
N ARG A 169 -18.26 -11.09 17.98
CA ARG A 169 -19.35 -10.48 17.18
C ARG A 169 -19.22 -10.80 15.69
N ALA A 170 -18.00 -10.76 15.14
CA ALA A 170 -17.77 -11.13 13.74
C ALA A 170 -18.18 -12.58 13.44
N TYR A 171 -17.95 -13.51 14.38
CA TYR A 171 -18.40 -14.90 14.24
C TYR A 171 -19.93 -15.01 14.26
N ASP A 172 -20.61 -14.26 15.12
CA ASP A 172 -22.07 -14.24 15.17
C ASP A 172 -22.66 -13.69 13.86
N CYS A 173 -22.07 -12.63 13.32
CA CYS A 173 -22.50 -12.01 12.06
C CYS A 173 -22.34 -12.90 10.82
N LYS A 174 -21.55 -13.98 10.88
CA LYS A 174 -21.35 -14.91 9.75
C LYS A 174 -22.65 -15.55 9.25
N LYS A 175 -23.62 -15.77 10.15
CA LYS A 175 -24.96 -16.29 9.78
C LYS A 175 -26.04 -15.21 9.78
N GLY A 176 -25.67 -13.97 10.08
CA GLY A 176 -26.58 -12.84 10.30
C GLY A 176 -27.14 -12.19 9.04
N TYR A 177 -26.67 -12.56 7.84
CA TYR A 177 -27.08 -11.91 6.58
C TYR A 177 -28.61 -11.89 6.38
N TYR A 178 -29.30 -12.99 6.70
CA TYR A 178 -30.75 -13.06 6.51
C TYR A 178 -31.48 -12.06 7.42
N LEU A 179 -31.10 -11.98 8.69
CA LEU A 179 -31.67 -11.04 9.67
C LEU A 179 -31.35 -9.58 9.31
N TYR A 180 -30.15 -9.34 8.81
CA TYR A 180 -29.74 -8.05 8.26
C TYR A 180 -30.64 -7.64 7.08
N HIS A 181 -30.77 -8.51 6.06
CA HIS A 181 -31.53 -8.22 4.85
C HIS A 181 -33.04 -8.07 5.10
N THR A 182 -33.62 -8.75 6.09
CA THR A 182 -35.04 -8.60 6.46
C THR A 182 -35.31 -7.38 7.35
N GLY A 183 -34.33 -6.52 7.60
CA GLY A 183 -34.50 -5.31 8.41
C GLY A 183 -34.61 -5.57 9.91
N HIS A 184 -34.26 -6.77 10.38
CA HIS A 184 -34.18 -7.10 11.80
C HIS A 184 -32.76 -6.80 12.34
N GLU A 185 -32.12 -5.75 11.80
CA GLU A 185 -30.76 -5.33 12.16
C GLU A 185 -30.63 -4.98 13.65
N SER A 186 -31.70 -4.53 14.30
CA SER A 186 -31.71 -4.23 15.75
C SER A 186 -31.47 -5.45 16.64
N GLU A 187 -31.68 -6.67 16.12
CA GLU A 187 -31.44 -7.91 16.85
C GLU A 187 -29.97 -8.38 16.77
N MET A 188 -29.16 -7.80 15.88
CA MET A 188 -27.74 -8.15 15.69
C MET A 188 -26.83 -6.93 15.50
N GLU A 189 -25.80 -6.78 16.34
CA GLU A 189 -24.80 -5.69 16.22
C GLU A 189 -23.79 -5.90 15.08
N CYS A 190 -24.24 -6.02 13.83
CA CYS A 190 -23.37 -6.27 12.66
C CYS A 190 -22.97 -5.02 11.87
N ASN A 191 -23.07 -3.83 12.47
CA ASN A 191 -22.67 -2.56 11.86
C ASN A 191 -21.20 -2.55 11.41
N ASP A 192 -20.33 -3.24 12.15
CA ASP A 192 -18.91 -3.38 11.81
C ASP A 192 -18.73 -4.10 10.45
N VAL A 193 -19.60 -5.07 10.11
CA VAL A 193 -19.55 -5.78 8.82
C VAL A 193 -19.86 -4.82 7.67
N VAL A 194 -20.88 -3.98 7.82
CA VAL A 194 -21.25 -2.97 6.81
C VAL A 194 -20.11 -1.97 6.61
N LEU A 195 -19.46 -1.52 7.69
CA LEU A 195 -18.29 -0.65 7.60
C LEU A 195 -17.12 -1.32 6.85
N PHE A 196 -16.81 -2.57 7.17
CA PHE A 196 -15.72 -3.30 6.51
C PHE A 196 -16.03 -3.59 5.04
N TRP A 197 -17.29 -3.84 4.70
CA TRP A 197 -17.73 -3.93 3.31
C TRP A 197 -17.47 -2.62 2.55
N ARG A 198 -17.84 -1.46 3.11
CA ARG A 198 -17.60 -0.13 2.51
C ARG A 198 -16.12 0.12 2.24
N ILE A 199 -15.27 -0.20 3.22
CA ILE A 199 -13.81 -0.07 3.08
C ILE A 199 -13.30 -1.01 1.98
N GLN A 200 -13.75 -2.26 1.96
CA GLN A 200 -13.34 -3.24 0.96
C GLN A 200 -13.76 -2.81 -0.46
N GLN A 201 -14.98 -2.32 -0.65
CA GLN A 201 -15.45 -1.80 -1.93
C GLN A 201 -14.66 -0.55 -2.34
N MET A 202 -14.45 0.39 -1.43
CA MET A 202 -13.65 1.59 -1.69
C MET A 202 -12.26 1.21 -2.18
N LEU A 203 -11.57 0.29 -1.52
CA LEU A 203 -10.24 -0.18 -1.94
C LEU A 203 -10.28 -0.85 -3.32
N LYS A 204 -11.26 -1.72 -3.57
CA LYS A 204 -11.41 -2.43 -4.84
C LYS A 204 -11.67 -1.48 -6.01
N VAL A 205 -12.64 -0.58 -5.87
CA VAL A 205 -13.03 0.39 -6.90
C VAL A 205 -11.88 1.37 -7.15
N THR A 206 -11.25 1.88 -6.10
CA THR A 206 -10.11 2.79 -6.22
C THR A 206 -8.92 2.14 -6.90
N ALA A 207 -8.58 0.90 -6.55
CA ALA A 207 -7.48 0.16 -7.20
C ALA A 207 -7.77 -0.08 -8.69
N ASN A 208 -9.02 -0.36 -9.06
CA ASN A 208 -9.41 -0.52 -10.45
C ASN A 208 -9.36 0.82 -11.21
N ALA A 209 -9.85 1.90 -10.62
CA ALA A 209 -9.79 3.24 -11.19
C ALA A 209 -8.35 3.71 -11.39
N LEU A 210 -7.48 3.50 -10.38
CA LEU A 210 -6.05 3.80 -10.45
C LEU A 210 -5.38 3.01 -11.58
N ARG A 211 -5.65 1.70 -11.69
CA ARG A 211 -5.11 0.88 -12.78
C ARG A 211 -5.52 1.43 -14.15
N GLN A 212 -6.80 1.81 -14.31
CA GLN A 212 -7.29 2.40 -15.55
C GLN A 212 -6.65 3.76 -15.84
N GLN A 213 -6.51 4.60 -14.83
CA GLN A 213 -5.88 5.92 -14.97
C GLN A 213 -4.41 5.79 -15.40
N ILE A 214 -3.65 4.88 -14.79
CA ILE A 214 -2.26 4.62 -15.17
C ILE A 214 -2.19 4.03 -16.60
N MET A 215 -2.92 2.95 -16.88
CA MET A 215 -2.76 2.22 -18.14
C MET A 215 -3.37 2.93 -19.35
N ASN A 216 -4.55 3.53 -19.20
CA ASN A 216 -5.26 4.11 -20.34
C ASN A 216 -4.90 5.57 -20.57
N ARG A 217 -4.44 6.28 -19.54
CA ARG A 217 -4.17 7.72 -19.62
C ARG A 217 -2.69 8.03 -19.51
N GLU A 218 -2.06 7.69 -18.39
CA GLU A 218 -0.68 8.10 -18.14
C GLU A 218 0.31 7.39 -19.07
N ALA A 219 0.11 6.10 -19.34
CA ALA A 219 0.94 5.39 -20.31
C ALA A 219 0.88 6.02 -21.73
N ARG A 220 -0.31 6.49 -22.15
CA ARG A 220 -0.47 7.16 -23.45
C ARG A 220 0.15 8.56 -23.47
N ARG A 221 0.06 9.29 -22.36
CA ARG A 221 0.73 10.60 -22.22
C ARG A 221 2.23 10.46 -22.30
N LEU A 222 2.80 9.50 -21.57
CA LEU A 222 4.21 9.20 -21.61
C LEU A 222 4.66 8.73 -23.01
N ASP A 223 3.88 7.89 -23.70
CA ASP A 223 4.17 7.49 -25.09
C ASP A 223 4.19 8.69 -26.05
N LYS A 224 3.26 9.64 -25.89
CA LYS A 224 3.24 10.89 -26.67
C LYS A 224 4.49 11.73 -26.39
N GLU A 225 4.86 11.90 -25.13
CA GLU A 225 6.05 12.66 -24.74
C GLU A 225 7.34 12.02 -25.26
N ILE A 226 7.45 10.68 -25.24
CA ILE A 226 8.58 9.95 -25.85
C ILE A 226 8.67 10.24 -27.35
N LYS A 227 7.54 10.25 -28.06
CA LYS A 227 7.50 10.57 -29.49
C LYS A 227 7.89 12.02 -29.77
N GLU A 228 7.39 12.96 -28.97
CA GLU A 228 7.75 14.38 -29.08
C GLU A 228 9.25 14.61 -28.84
N VAL A 229 9.84 13.99 -27.81
CA VAL A 229 11.29 14.06 -27.55
C VAL A 229 12.10 13.45 -28.69
N LEU A 230 11.65 12.32 -29.24
CA LEU A 230 12.31 11.70 -30.39
C LEU A 230 12.23 12.59 -31.64
N GLU A 231 11.09 13.26 -31.86
CA GLU A 231 10.90 14.20 -32.95
C GLU A 231 11.81 15.43 -32.78
N ASP A 232 11.87 16.02 -31.59
CA ASP A 232 12.79 17.11 -31.25
C ASP A 232 14.24 16.73 -31.57
N TYR A 233 14.68 15.54 -31.12
CA TYR A 233 16.03 15.03 -31.37
C TYR A 233 16.26 14.75 -32.85
N SER A 234 15.22 14.37 -33.61
CA SER A 234 15.33 14.13 -35.05
C SER A 234 15.57 15.43 -35.83
N GLN A 235 15.14 16.58 -35.32
CA GLN A 235 15.35 17.89 -35.94
C GLN A 235 16.73 18.47 -35.59
N ASP A 236 17.25 18.18 -34.40
CA ASP A 236 18.55 18.67 -33.96
C ASP A 236 19.73 17.88 -34.56
N SER A 237 20.49 18.54 -35.44
CA SER A 237 21.62 17.92 -36.13
C SER A 237 22.83 17.64 -35.23
N GLU A 238 23.05 18.44 -34.19
CA GLU A 238 24.14 18.25 -33.24
C GLU A 238 23.84 17.06 -32.32
N ILE A 239 22.60 16.97 -31.82
CA ILE A 239 22.15 15.85 -31.00
C ILE A 239 22.19 14.54 -31.79
N LYS A 240 21.77 14.55 -33.07
CA LYS A 240 21.89 13.36 -33.94
C LYS A 240 23.33 12.88 -34.08
N GLN A 241 24.28 13.78 -34.39
CA GLN A 241 25.69 13.42 -34.52
C GLN A 241 26.28 12.92 -33.20
N LYS A 242 25.86 13.49 -32.07
CA LYS A 242 26.34 13.09 -30.74
C LYS A 242 25.79 11.73 -30.30
N LEU A 243 24.53 11.43 -30.59
CA LEU A 243 23.85 10.24 -30.08
C LEU A 243 23.93 9.04 -31.03
N LEU A 244 23.98 9.27 -32.35
CA LEU A 244 24.11 8.22 -33.37
C LEU A 244 25.58 8.09 -33.78
N THR A 245 26.36 7.42 -32.93
CA THR A 245 27.80 7.23 -33.14
C THR A 245 28.12 5.76 -33.38
N GLY A 246 29.23 5.49 -34.07
CA GLY A 246 29.75 4.13 -34.29
C GLY A 246 30.28 3.91 -35.70
N ARG A 247 31.10 2.86 -35.85
CA ARG A 247 31.78 2.53 -37.13
C ARG A 247 30.80 2.30 -38.29
N ARG A 248 29.63 1.72 -38.02
CA ARG A 248 28.57 1.52 -39.03
C ARG A 248 27.97 2.84 -39.51
N VAL A 249 27.83 3.82 -38.61
CA VAL A 249 27.30 5.14 -38.95
C VAL A 249 28.31 5.92 -39.80
N THR A 250 29.59 5.92 -39.42
CA THR A 250 30.64 6.59 -40.20
C THR A 250 30.77 6.00 -41.61
N LEU A 251 30.74 4.67 -41.74
CA LEU A 251 30.76 4.00 -43.04
C LEU A 251 29.54 4.34 -43.90
N ALA A 252 28.35 4.42 -43.29
CA ALA A 252 27.14 4.81 -44.01
C ALA A 252 27.20 6.27 -44.50
N GLU A 253 27.76 7.18 -43.71
CA GLU A 253 27.98 8.57 -44.12
C GLU A 253 28.98 8.68 -45.26
N GLU A 254 30.10 7.96 -45.19
CA GLU A 254 31.09 7.90 -46.27
C GLU A 254 30.48 7.35 -47.57
N LEU A 255 29.73 6.25 -47.49
CA LEU A 255 29.01 5.69 -48.64
C LEU A 255 28.00 6.69 -49.25
N LYS A 256 27.28 7.43 -48.41
CA LYS A 256 26.36 8.48 -48.88
C LYS A 256 27.10 9.60 -49.60
N ARG A 257 28.26 10.04 -49.09
CA ARG A 257 29.10 11.03 -49.76
C ARG A 257 29.61 10.53 -51.12
N VAL A 258 30.08 9.28 -51.19
CA VAL A 258 30.55 8.68 -52.44
C VAL A 258 29.41 8.63 -53.47
N ARG A 259 28.20 8.22 -53.05
CA ARG A 259 27.03 8.17 -53.94
C ARG A 259 26.65 9.56 -54.47
N GLN A 260 26.68 10.59 -53.61
CA GLN A 260 26.43 11.97 -54.05
C GLN A 260 27.46 12.46 -55.06
N ILE A 261 28.73 12.10 -54.90
CA ILE A 261 29.79 12.44 -55.85
C ILE A 261 29.53 11.74 -57.20
N GLN A 262 29.13 10.47 -57.18
CA GLN A 262 28.77 9.73 -58.39
C GLN A 262 27.57 10.36 -59.12
N GLU A 263 26.50 10.70 -58.40
CA GLU A 263 25.32 11.38 -58.98
C GLU A 263 25.71 12.71 -59.63
N LYS A 264 26.56 13.52 -58.97
CA LYS A 264 27.06 14.79 -59.51
C LYS A 264 27.95 14.59 -60.75
N LEU A 265 28.76 13.54 -60.78
CA LEU A 265 29.57 13.18 -61.94
C LEU A 265 28.69 12.73 -63.11
N GLU A 266 27.64 11.95 -62.87
CA GLU A 266 26.68 11.56 -63.90
C GLU A 266 25.91 12.77 -64.45
N GLU A 267 25.44 13.67 -63.59
CA GLU A 267 24.84 14.95 -64.00
C GLU A 267 25.81 15.77 -64.87
N PHE A 268 27.10 15.84 -64.49
CA PHE A 268 28.12 16.56 -65.25
C PHE A 268 28.40 15.91 -66.62
N ILE A 269 28.50 14.58 -66.69
CA ILE A 269 28.67 13.84 -67.96
C ILE A 269 27.45 14.06 -68.88
N GLN A 270 26.24 14.06 -68.32
CA GLN A 270 25.02 14.34 -69.08
C GLN A 270 24.98 15.78 -69.60
N ALA A 271 25.44 16.76 -68.81
CA ALA A 271 25.54 18.15 -69.26
C ALA A 271 26.57 18.30 -70.39
N LEU A 272 27.75 17.69 -70.25
CA LEU A 272 28.80 17.66 -71.28
C LEU A 272 28.34 17.03 -72.60
N ASN A 273 27.54 15.97 -72.54
CA ASN A 273 26.98 15.32 -73.72
C ASN A 273 25.85 16.13 -74.38
N LYS A 274 25.25 17.11 -73.68
CA LYS A 274 24.25 18.04 -74.25
C LYS A 274 24.88 19.27 -74.89
N GLU A 275 26.13 19.60 -74.57
CA GLU A 275 26.88 20.72 -75.16
C GLU A 275 27.66 20.33 -76.44
N LYS A 276 27.65 19.04 -76.82
CA LYS A 276 28.12 18.56 -78.13
C LYS A 276 26.97 18.42 -79.11
#